data_AF-A0A060BRZ0-F1
#
_entry.id   AF-A0A060BRZ0-F1
#
_cell.length_a   1.000
_cell.length_b   1.000
_cell.length_c   1.000
_cell.angle_alpha   90.00
_cell.angle_beta   90.00
_cell.angle_gamma   90.00
#
_symmetry.space_group_name_H-M   'P 1'
#
loop_
_entity.id
_entity.type
_entity.pdbx_description
1 polymer ?
#
loop_
_entity_poly.entity_id
_entity_poly.type
_entity_poly.pdbx_seq_one_letter_code
_entity_poly.pdbx_strand_id
1 'polypeptide(L)'
;AGEFHNGGNGNIGLNTTMLMTVGWDFTFMDGIRDRNTGIWKNISLYATGRVALRHPFVKSELRKPDYDQARETVSVEIINPSTNNRIISCKVKGEIVGENIIFEKVYRLIRGEEKTVTFSPEEFPQSYY
;
A
#
# COMPACT_ATOMS: atom_id res chain seq x y z
N ALA A 1 29.49 -4.67 -4.28
CA ALA A 1 30.64 -4.31 -3.43
C ALA A 1 30.88 -2.81 -3.60
N GLY A 2 30.78 -2.05 -2.51
CA GLY A 2 31.06 -0.61 -2.44
C GLY A 2 29.86 0.29 -2.82
N GLU A 3 29.41 1.11 -1.88
CA GLU A 3 28.69 2.34 -2.23
C GLU A 3 29.72 3.25 -2.93
N PHE A 4 29.51 3.52 -4.21
CA PHE A 4 30.46 4.29 -5.03
C PHE A 4 30.77 5.68 -4.45
N HIS A 5 31.99 6.16 -4.75
CA HIS A 5 32.66 7.48 -4.55
C HIS A 5 32.22 8.42 -3.41
N ASN A 6 30.94 8.57 -3.12
CA ASN A 6 30.41 9.43 -2.06
C ASN A 6 30.07 8.64 -0.77
N GLY A 7 29.78 7.33 -0.84
CA GLY A 7 29.37 6.50 0.32
C GLY A 7 30.49 5.79 1.09
N GLY A 8 31.75 6.04 0.70
CA GLY A 8 32.91 5.35 1.28
C GLY A 8 32.82 3.83 1.11
N ASN A 9 33.35 3.07 2.06
CA ASN A 9 33.34 1.60 2.02
C ASN A 9 32.00 0.98 2.52
N GLY A 10 30.97 1.79 2.76
CA GLY A 10 29.66 1.35 3.27
C GLY A 10 29.64 0.88 4.73
N ASN A 11 30.79 0.85 5.43
CA ASN A 11 30.86 0.35 6.81
C ASN A 11 30.22 1.31 7.83
N ILE A 12 30.23 2.61 7.55
CA ILE A 12 29.72 3.63 8.48
C ILE A 12 28.22 3.52 8.74
N GLY A 13 27.47 3.06 7.74
CA GLY A 13 26.02 2.87 7.81
C GLY A 13 25.59 1.41 7.99
N LEU A 14 26.55 0.49 8.18
CA LEU A 14 26.26 -0.93 8.35
C LEU A 14 25.30 -1.15 9.53
N ASN A 15 24.27 -1.97 9.33
CA ASN A 15 23.25 -2.29 10.32
C ASN A 15 22.43 -1.10 10.83
N THR A 16 22.33 -0.01 10.06
CA THR A 16 21.41 1.10 10.37
C THR A 16 20.13 1.02 9.56
N THR A 17 18.99 1.35 10.17
CA THR A 17 17.68 1.33 9.51
C THR A 17 17.56 2.39 8.42
N MET A 18 18.26 3.51 8.58
CA MET A 18 18.27 4.65 7.67
C MET A 18 19.70 5.14 7.51
N LEU A 19 20.30 4.86 6.36
CA LEU A 19 21.72 5.14 6.09
C LEU A 19 22.09 6.60 6.37
N MET A 20 21.25 7.56 5.98
CA MET A 20 21.52 8.99 6.17
C MET A 20 21.57 9.44 7.64
N THR A 21 21.06 8.64 8.57
CA THR A 21 21.06 8.99 10.00
C THR A 21 22.41 8.85 10.67
N VAL A 22 23.39 8.23 10.01
CA VAL A 22 24.75 8.15 10.55
C VAL A 22 25.60 9.39 10.33
N GLY A 23 25.10 10.32 9.50
CA GLY A 23 25.83 11.49 9.04
C GLY A 23 26.48 11.25 7.67
N TRP A 24 27.02 12.33 7.10
CA TRP A 24 27.77 12.33 5.84
C TRP A 24 29.02 13.22 5.96
N ASP A 25 29.81 13.36 4.90
CA ASP A 25 31.05 14.16 4.88
C ASP A 25 30.87 15.67 5.19
N PHE A 26 29.63 16.16 5.18
CA PHE A 26 29.24 17.51 5.59
C PHE A 26 28.74 17.60 7.05
N THR A 27 28.88 16.54 7.86
CA THR A 27 28.35 16.44 9.23
C THR A 27 29.43 16.67 10.30
N PHE A 28 28.98 16.94 11.53
CA PHE A 28 29.82 17.09 12.73
C PHE A 28 30.82 15.93 12.92
N MET A 29 31.99 16.25 13.47
CA MET A 29 33.08 15.30 13.74
C MET A 29 32.70 14.23 14.79
N ASP A 30 31.70 14.47 15.65
CA ASP A 30 31.25 13.55 16.70
C ASP A 30 30.05 12.66 16.28
N GLY A 31 29.61 12.75 15.01
CA GLY A 31 28.48 11.98 14.47
C GLY A 31 27.11 12.52 14.89
N ILE A 32 26.04 11.96 14.32
CA ILE A 32 24.66 12.35 14.64
C ILE A 32 24.19 11.65 15.91
N ARG A 33 23.96 12.43 16.99
CA ARG A 33 23.36 11.92 18.23
C ARG A 33 21.95 11.42 17.98
N ASP A 34 21.58 10.34 18.67
CA ASP A 34 20.29 9.64 18.60
C ASP A 34 19.86 9.12 17.22
N ARG A 35 20.54 9.44 16.12
CA ARG A 35 20.31 8.89 14.76
C ARG A 35 18.83 8.84 14.35
N ASN A 36 18.09 9.91 14.65
CA ASN A 36 16.64 10.02 14.42
C ASN A 36 15.81 8.93 15.12
N THR A 37 16.25 8.45 16.28
CA THR A 37 15.51 7.48 17.10
C THR A 37 14.18 8.08 17.53
N GLY A 38 13.11 7.29 17.39
CA GLY A 38 11.78 7.64 17.84
C GLY A 38 10.70 7.28 16.82
N ILE A 39 9.49 7.74 17.11
CA ILE A 39 8.34 7.59 16.23
C ILE A 39 8.46 8.68 15.14
N TRP A 40 8.98 8.29 13.98
CA TRP A 40 9.24 9.19 12.85
C TRP A 40 8.09 9.25 11.83
N LYS A 41 7.06 8.41 12.01
CA LYS A 41 5.83 8.36 11.21
C LYS A 41 4.62 8.32 12.14
N ASN A 42 3.48 8.75 11.63
CA ASN A 42 2.23 8.78 12.38
C ASN A 42 1.86 7.37 12.89
N ILE A 43 1.32 7.35 14.11
CA ILE A 43 0.62 6.18 14.65
C ILE A 43 -0.86 6.44 14.50
N SER A 44 -1.55 5.51 13.83
CA SER A 44 -2.99 5.57 13.62
C SER A 44 -3.63 4.32 14.22
N LEU A 45 -4.75 4.52 14.94
CA LEU A 45 -5.58 3.44 15.46
C LEU A 45 -6.90 3.43 14.69
N TYR A 46 -7.27 2.27 14.17
CA TYR A 46 -8.51 2.08 13.41
C TYR A 46 -9.38 1.04 14.07
N ALA A 47 -10.67 1.33 14.21
CA ALA A 47 -11.69 0.34 14.52
C ALA A 47 -12.37 -0.07 13.21
N THR A 48 -12.40 -1.37 12.92
CA THR A 48 -13.11 -1.90 11.76
C THR A 48 -14.37 -2.65 12.19
N GLY A 49 -15.25 -2.91 11.23
CA GLY A 49 -16.32 -3.88 11.43
C GLY A 49 -15.81 -5.31 11.48
N ARG A 50 -16.70 -6.27 11.17
CA ARG A 50 -16.36 -7.71 11.15
C ARG A 50 -15.35 -8.11 10.08
N VAL A 51 -15.15 -7.26 9.07
CA VAL A 51 -14.18 -7.44 7.99
C VAL A 51 -13.31 -6.19 7.96
N ALA A 52 -11.99 -6.37 7.89
CA ALA A 52 -11.02 -5.30 7.70
C ALA A 52 -10.69 -5.18 6.20
N LEU A 53 -10.60 -3.93 5.72
CA LEU A 53 -10.06 -3.61 4.41
C LEU A 53 -8.58 -3.24 4.57
N ARG A 54 -7.71 -3.80 3.74
CA ARG A 54 -6.27 -3.48 3.73
C ARG A 54 -5.74 -3.29 2.32
N HIS A 55 -4.64 -2.55 2.24
CA HIS A 55 -3.86 -2.32 1.02
C HIS A 55 -4.71 -2.02 -0.23
N PRO A 56 -5.62 -1.02 -0.18
CA PRO A 56 -6.32 -0.61 -1.38
C PRO A 56 -5.30 -0.10 -2.41
N PHE A 57 -5.45 -0.52 -3.66
CA PHE A 57 -4.55 -0.19 -4.74
C PHE A 57 -5.33 0.05 -6.03
N VAL A 58 -4.86 1.00 -6.82
CA VAL A 58 -5.40 1.31 -8.14
C VAL A 58 -4.27 1.22 -9.15
N LYS A 59 -4.42 0.34 -10.13
CA LYS A 59 -3.51 0.19 -11.25
C LYS A 59 -4.11 0.85 -12.48
N SER A 60 -3.45 1.89 -12.98
CA SER A 60 -3.84 2.61 -14.18
C SER A 60 -3.05 2.10 -15.39
N GLU A 61 -3.75 1.75 -16.46
CA GLU A 61 -3.16 1.50 -17.77
C GLU A 61 -3.63 2.56 -18.77
N LEU A 62 -2.70 3.38 -19.25
CA LEU A 62 -3.01 4.45 -20.19
C LEU A 62 -2.99 3.95 -21.64
N ARG A 63 -3.99 4.36 -22.43
CA ARG A 63 -4.06 4.09 -23.86
C ARG A 63 -2.90 4.78 -24.58
N LYS A 64 -2.08 4.02 -25.28
CA LYS A 64 -0.97 4.56 -26.09
C LYS A 64 -1.36 4.57 -27.58
N PRO A 65 -0.89 5.54 -28.37
CA PRO A 65 0.04 6.62 -28.01
C PRO A 65 -0.63 7.90 -27.51
N ASP A 66 -1.96 8.00 -27.58
CA ASP A 66 -2.67 9.27 -27.41
C ASP A 66 -2.83 9.69 -25.93
N TYR A 67 -2.71 8.74 -24.99
CA TYR A 67 -2.82 8.95 -23.53
C TYR A 67 -4.11 9.67 -23.10
N ASP A 68 -5.18 9.52 -23.88
CA ASP A 68 -6.47 10.17 -23.69
C ASP A 68 -7.52 9.26 -23.05
N GLN A 69 -7.14 8.03 -22.72
CA GLN A 69 -7.99 7.07 -22.00
C GLN A 69 -7.17 6.27 -20.98
N ALA A 70 -7.78 5.97 -19.84
CA ALA A 70 -7.22 5.14 -18.78
C ALA A 70 -8.11 3.93 -18.47
N ARG A 71 -7.47 2.80 -18.19
CA ARG A 71 -8.11 1.57 -17.76
C ARG A 71 -7.70 1.30 -16.31
N GLU A 72 -8.64 1.46 -15.40
CA GLU A 72 -8.38 1.36 -13.96
C GLU A 72 -8.73 -0.03 -13.43
N THR A 73 -7.76 -0.71 -12.82
CA THR A 73 -8.00 -1.93 -12.04
C THR A 73 -7.86 -1.61 -10.56
N VAL A 74 -8.95 -1.76 -9.81
CA VAL A 74 -8.98 -1.50 -8.37
C VAL A 74 -8.87 -2.82 -7.61
N SER A 75 -7.99 -2.87 -6.62
CA SER A 75 -7.91 -4.00 -5.70
C SER A 75 -7.88 -3.59 -4.24
N VAL A 76 -8.35 -4.48 -3.37
CA VAL A 76 -8.31 -4.31 -1.91
C VAL A 76 -8.32 -5.69 -1.25
N GLU A 77 -7.56 -5.85 -0.16
CA GLU A 77 -7.65 -7.05 0.66
C GLU A 77 -8.83 -6.95 1.62
N ILE A 78 -9.62 -8.02 1.68
CA ILE A 78 -10.65 -8.24 2.69
C ILE A 78 -10.20 -9.34 3.65
N ILE A 79 -10.25 -9.03 4.95
CA ILE A 79 -9.77 -9.94 6.00
C ILE A 79 -10.88 -10.14 7.02
N ASN A 80 -11.16 -11.39 7.37
CA ASN A 80 -11.95 -11.72 8.55
C ASN A 80 -11.02 -11.99 9.74
N PRO A 81 -10.75 -11.01 10.62
CA PRO A 81 -9.82 -11.18 11.74
C PRO A 81 -10.40 -12.05 12.87
N SER A 82 -11.67 -12.47 12.76
CA SER A 82 -12.33 -13.28 13.79
C SER A 82 -11.76 -14.69 13.85
N THR A 83 -11.68 -15.23 15.06
CA THR A 83 -11.37 -16.65 15.32
C THR A 83 -12.62 -17.55 15.35
N ASN A 84 -13.82 -16.97 15.28
CA ASN A 84 -15.09 -17.70 15.26
C ASN A 84 -15.34 -18.36 13.90
N ASN A 85 -15.85 -19.60 13.90
CA ASN A 85 -16.24 -20.38 12.72
C ASN A 85 -17.41 -19.80 11.89
N ARG A 86 -18.00 -18.66 12.28
CA ARG A 86 -19.07 -18.02 11.53
C ARG A 86 -18.54 -17.47 10.20
N ILE A 87 -19.11 -17.95 9.10
CA ILE A 87 -18.88 -17.40 7.76
C ILE A 87 -19.51 -16.00 7.69
N ILE A 88 -18.74 -15.03 7.23
CA ILE A 88 -19.21 -13.67 6.95
C ILE A 88 -19.53 -13.57 5.46
N SER A 89 -20.72 -13.07 5.12
CA SER A 89 -21.02 -12.58 3.78
C SER A 89 -20.86 -11.07 3.78
N CYS A 90 -20.02 -10.52 2.91
CA CYS A 90 -19.78 -9.09 2.79
C CYS A 90 -19.89 -8.64 1.34
N LYS A 91 -20.46 -7.46 1.12
CA LYS A 91 -20.44 -6.76 -0.16
C LYS A 91 -19.33 -5.72 -0.12
N VAL A 92 -18.40 -5.79 -1.05
CA VAL A 92 -17.33 -4.80 -1.25
C VAL A 92 -17.78 -3.89 -2.37
N LYS A 93 -17.80 -2.58 -2.11
CA LYS A 93 -18.21 -1.54 -3.06
C LYS A 93 -17.11 -0.49 -3.17
N GLY A 94 -16.91 0.04 -4.36
CA GLY A 94 -16.07 1.21 -4.61
C GLY A 94 -16.68 2.14 -5.66
N GLU A 95 -16.12 3.34 -5.73
CA GLU A 95 -16.51 4.40 -6.65
C GLU A 95 -15.26 5.14 -7.15
N ILE A 96 -15.21 5.46 -8.44
CA ILE A 96 -14.26 6.43 -9.00
C ILE A 96 -15.01 7.76 -9.11
N VAL A 97 -14.75 8.65 -8.16
CA VAL A 97 -15.41 9.94 -8.04
C VAL A 97 -15.06 10.82 -9.24
N GLY A 98 -16.06 11.52 -9.79
CA GLY A 98 -15.91 12.36 -10.99
C GLY A 98 -16.26 11.63 -12.28
N GLU A 99 -16.15 10.29 -12.30
CA GLU A 99 -16.40 9.47 -13.48
C GLU A 99 -17.74 8.73 -13.46
N ASN A 100 -18.49 8.81 -12.36
CA ASN A 100 -19.75 8.08 -12.15
C ASN A 100 -19.59 6.56 -12.30
N ILE A 101 -18.39 6.03 -12.01
CA ILE A 101 -18.09 4.59 -12.06
C ILE A 101 -18.29 4.01 -10.66
N ILE A 102 -19.22 3.06 -10.55
CA ILE A 102 -19.49 2.32 -9.32
C ILE A 102 -19.36 0.82 -9.60
N PHE A 103 -18.74 0.10 -8.68
CA PHE A 103 -18.58 -1.34 -8.76
C PHE A 103 -18.82 -2.00 -7.40
N GLU A 104 -19.37 -3.22 -7.42
CA GLU A 104 -19.59 -4.01 -6.22
C GLU A 104 -19.48 -5.51 -6.50
N LYS A 105 -18.99 -6.25 -5.50
CA LYS A 105 -18.93 -7.72 -5.50
C LYS A 105 -19.24 -8.27 -4.11
N VAL A 106 -19.84 -9.45 -4.07
CA VAL A 106 -20.16 -10.15 -2.81
C VAL A 106 -19.16 -11.28 -2.59
N TYR A 107 -18.63 -11.36 -1.38
CA TYR A 107 -17.68 -12.38 -0.94
C TYR A 107 -18.15 -13.08 0.31
N ARG A 108 -17.71 -14.32 0.48
CA ARG A 108 -17.84 -15.09 1.72
C ARG A 108 -16.45 -15.32 2.30
N LEU A 109 -16.30 -15.02 3.58
CA LEU A 109 -15.07 -15.17 4.33
C LEU A 109 -15.24 -16.16 5.48
N ILE A 110 -14.40 -17.17 5.53
CA ILE A 110 -14.22 -18.02 6.73
C ILE A 110 -13.33 -17.30 7.75
N ARG A 111 -13.17 -17.88 8.95
CA ARG A 111 -12.31 -17.33 10.01
C ARG A 111 -10.86 -17.17 9.55
N GLY A 112 -10.23 -16.04 9.87
CA GLY A 112 -8.85 -15.75 9.49
C GLY A 112 -8.58 -15.66 7.99
N GLU A 113 -9.62 -15.74 7.13
CA GLU A 113 -9.42 -15.72 5.68
C GLU A 113 -9.10 -14.30 5.22
N GLU A 114 -8.11 -14.24 4.32
CA GLU A 114 -7.70 -13.05 3.59
C GLU A 114 -7.90 -13.31 2.09
N LYS A 115 -8.54 -12.37 1.41
CA LYS A 115 -8.74 -12.41 -0.04
C LYS A 115 -8.44 -11.05 -0.65
N THR A 116 -7.76 -11.04 -1.78
CA THR A 116 -7.71 -9.85 -2.64
C THR A 116 -8.96 -9.80 -3.51
N VAL A 117 -9.71 -8.74 -3.36
CA VAL A 117 -10.83 -8.38 -4.25
C VAL A 117 -10.26 -7.53 -5.36
N THR A 118 -10.56 -7.89 -6.60
CA THR A 118 -10.14 -7.13 -7.78
C THR A 118 -11.39 -6.77 -8.59
N PHE A 119 -11.42 -5.53 -9.05
CA PHE A 119 -12.38 -4.98 -10.00
C PHE A 119 -11.60 -4.54 -11.22
N SER A 120 -11.71 -5.29 -12.32
CA SER A 120 -10.98 -5.00 -13.55
C SER A 120 -11.92 -4.44 -14.64
N PRO A 121 -11.37 -3.69 -15.61
CA PRO A 121 -12.15 -3.16 -16.73
C PRO A 121 -12.84 -4.21 -17.59
N GLU A 122 -12.32 -5.44 -17.63
CA GLU A 122 -12.96 -6.55 -18.36
C GLU A 122 -14.26 -7.01 -17.70
N GLU A 123 -14.33 -6.95 -16.37
CA GLU A 123 -15.50 -7.34 -15.59
C GLU A 123 -16.49 -6.18 -15.40
N PHE A 124 -15.99 -4.94 -15.47
CA PHE A 124 -16.76 -3.70 -15.35
C PHE A 124 -16.41 -2.77 -16.52
N PRO A 125 -17.00 -3.00 -17.71
CA PRO A 125 -16.71 -2.19 -18.90
C PRO A 125 -16.96 -0.70 -18.71
N GLN A 126 -17.75 -0.28 -17.71
CA GLN A 126 -17.89 1.14 -17.38
C GLN A 126 -16.58 1.82 -16.94
N SER A 127 -15.50 1.08 -16.64
CA SER A 127 -14.20 1.68 -16.26
C SER A 127 -13.30 2.03 -17.44
N TYR A 128 -13.86 2.11 -18.66
CA TYR A 128 -13.24 2.85 -19.75
C TYR A 128 -13.54 4.34 -19.54
N TYR A 129 -12.52 5.12 -19.20
CA TYR A 129 -12.57 6.57 -19.32
C TYR A 129 -11.56 6.97 -20.38
#